data_AF-A0A850RAJ2-F1
#
_entry.id   AF-A0A850RAJ2-F1
#
_cell.length_a   1.000
_cell.length_b   1.000
_cell.length_c   1.000
_cell.angle_alpha   90.00
_cell.angle_beta   90.00
_cell.angle_gamma   90.00
#
_symmetry.space_group_name_H-M   'P 1'
#
loop_
_entity.id
_entity.type
_entity.pdbx_description
1 polymer ?
#
loop_
_entity_poly.entity_id
_entity_poly.type
_entity_poly.pdbx_seq_one_letter_code
_entity_poly.pdbx_strand_id
1 'polypeptide(L)' 'MTALATHAKTRAPYRIIAHAVDCTNARDGTPVIIYCNYDGELFVREAREFHEKFTTIDEANSTRDWPDALEVC' A
#
# COMPACT_ATOMS: atom_id res chain seq x y z
N MET A 1 3.73 12.11 -4.06
CA MET A 1 2.36 11.70 -4.43
C MET A 1 2.07 10.44 -3.66
N THR A 2 1.23 10.52 -2.64
CA THR A 2 0.67 9.34 -1.97
C THR A 2 -0.39 8.75 -2.89
N ALA A 3 -0.36 7.44 -3.07
CA ALA A 3 -1.32 6.73 -3.90
C ALA A 3 -2.24 5.89 -3.02
N LEU A 4 -3.49 5.71 -3.43
CA LEU A 4 -4.42 4.83 -2.75
C LEU A 4 -4.57 3.54 -3.54
N ALA A 5 -4.99 2.50 -2.85
CA ALA A 5 -5.23 1.20 -3.45
C ALA A 5 -6.48 0.56 -2.86
N THR A 6 -7.27 -0.11 -3.68
CA THR A 6 -8.41 -0.90 -3.21
C THR A 6 -8.15 -2.37 -3.47
N HIS A 7 -8.28 -3.21 -2.44
CA HIS A 7 -8.16 -4.65 -2.59
C HIS A 7 -9.33 -5.18 -3.43
N ALA A 8 -9.06 -5.91 -4.51
CA ALA A 8 -10.05 -6.35 -5.50
C ALA A 8 -11.15 -7.24 -4.87
N LYS A 9 -10.77 -8.19 -4.01
CA LYS A 9 -11.70 -9.11 -3.33
C LYS A 9 -12.55 -8.45 -2.24
N THR A 10 -11.93 -7.77 -1.28
CA THR A 10 -12.63 -7.25 -0.09
C THR A 10 -13.19 -5.85 -0.29
N ARG A 11 -12.78 -5.16 -1.37
CA ARG A 11 -13.09 -3.75 -1.62
C ARG A 11 -12.59 -2.80 -0.52
N ALA A 12 -11.71 -3.28 0.36
CA ALA A 12 -11.13 -2.48 1.42
C ALA A 12 -10.08 -1.53 0.84
N PRO A 13 -10.10 -0.23 1.25
CA PRO A 13 -9.14 0.75 0.81
C PRO A 13 -7.88 0.76 1.68
N TYR A 14 -6.75 1.09 1.06
CA TYR A 14 -5.43 1.16 1.67
C TYR A 14 -4.64 2.34 1.10
N ARG A 15 -3.69 2.86 1.85
CA ARG A 15 -2.76 3.90 1.41
C ARG A 15 -1.39 3.29 1.13
N ILE A 16 -0.82 3.58 -0.04
CA ILE A 16 0.54 3.20 -0.39
C ILE A 16 1.50 4.19 0.25
N ILE A 17 2.41 3.67 1.08
CA ILE A 17 3.40 4.45 1.81
C ILE A 17 4.70 4.56 1.00
N ALA A 18 5.23 3.43 0.53
CA ALA A 18 6.50 3.40 -0.19
C ALA A 18 6.67 2.18 -1.08
N HIS A 19 7.51 2.35 -2.10
CA HIS A 19 8.11 1.25 -2.86
C HIS A 19 9.47 0.94 -2.23
N ALA A 20 9.74 -0.33 -1.94
CA ALA A 20 10.99 -0.76 -1.31
C ALA A 20 11.49 -2.07 -1.94
N VAL A 21 12.61 -2.56 -1.44
CA VAL A 21 13.23 -3.82 -1.85
C VAL A 21 13.41 -4.68 -0.59
N ASP A 22 13.00 -5.94 -0.66
CA ASP A 22 13.28 -6.92 0.37
C ASP A 22 14.78 -7.25 0.37
N CYS A 23 15.43 -7.13 1.53
CA CYS A 23 16.86 -7.39 1.72
C CYS A 23 17.12 -8.67 2.53
N THR A 24 16.11 -9.53 2.74
CA THR A 24 16.29 -10.79 3.46
C THR A 24 16.99 -11.81 2.56
N ASN A 25 17.98 -12.55 3.08
CA ASN A 25 18.85 -13.44 2.29
C ASN A 25 18.13 -14.37 1.28
N ALA A 26 16.90 -14.78 1.55
CA ALA A 26 16.11 -15.66 0.66
C ALA A 26 15.30 -14.93 -0.42
N ARG A 27 15.06 -13.62 -0.27
CA ARG A 27 14.24 -12.78 -1.16
C ARG A 27 14.94 -11.48 -1.54
N ASP A 28 16.26 -11.41 -1.36
CA ASP A 28 17.07 -10.24 -1.64
C ASP A 28 16.85 -9.74 -3.07
N GLY A 29 16.61 -8.43 -3.21
CA GLY A 29 16.29 -7.80 -4.48
C GLY A 29 14.82 -7.89 -4.90
N THR A 30 13.92 -8.51 -4.11
CA THR A 30 12.50 -8.59 -4.45
C THR A 30 11.80 -7.25 -4.21
N PRO A 31 11.20 -6.61 -5.23
CA PRO A 31 10.46 -5.37 -5.04
C PRO A 31 9.20 -5.59 -4.19
N VAL A 32 8.98 -4.72 -3.22
CA VAL A 32 7.84 -4.77 -2.30
C VAL A 32 7.13 -3.41 -2.21
N ILE A 33 5.86 -3.45 -1.83
CA ILE A 33 5.03 -2.30 -1.55
C ILE A 33 4.72 -2.29 -0.06
N ILE A 34 4.97 -1.15 0.58
CA ILE A 34 4.58 -0.86 1.95
C ILE A 34 3.29 -0.04 1.90
N TYR A 35 2.25 -0.50 2.59
CA TYR A 35 0.93 0.13 2.59
C TYR A 35 0.26 -0.02 3.96
N CYS A 36 -0.67 0.87 4.29
CA CYS A 36 -1.44 0.80 5.54
C CYS A 36 -2.96 0.80 5.31
N ASN A 37 -3.69 0.26 6.29
CA ASN A 37 -5.14 0.42 6.34
C ASN A 37 -5.53 1.75 7.03
N TYR A 38 -6.83 1.98 7.21
CA TYR A 38 -7.32 3.21 7.84
C TYR A 38 -6.94 3.32 9.33
N ASP A 39 -6.72 2.17 10.00
CA ASP A 39 -6.35 2.09 11.41
C ASP A 39 -4.84 2.29 11.64
N GLY A 40 -4.05 2.49 10.58
CA GLY A 40 -2.60 2.69 10.65
C GLY A 40 -1.76 1.42 10.66
N GLU A 41 -2.38 0.24 10.55
CA GLU A 41 -1.64 -1.01 10.52
C GLU A 41 -0.81 -1.10 9.24
N LEU A 42 0.50 -1.37 9.38
CA LEU A 42 1.44 -1.46 8.28
C LEU A 42 1.51 -2.89 7.72
N PHE A 43 1.51 -2.97 6.40
CA PHE A 43 1.62 -4.21 5.64
C PHE A 43 2.72 -4.11 4.59
N VAL A 44 3.36 -5.24 4.31
CA VAL A 44 4.33 -5.38 3.23
C VAL A 44 3.87 -6.50 2.31
N ARG A 45 3.95 -6.28 0.99
CA ARG A 45 3.63 -7.29 -0.01
C ARG A 45 4.58 -7.18 -1.20
N GLU A 46 4.90 -8.31 -1.83
CA GLU A 46 5.61 -8.31 -3.11
C GLU A 46 4.87 -7.45 -4.14
N ALA A 47 5.59 -6.61 -4.88
CA ALA A 47 4.99 -5.62 -5.75
C ALA A 47 4.09 -6.23 -6.84
N ARG A 48 4.53 -7.36 -7.43
CA ARG A 48 3.71 -8.08 -8.41
C ARG A 48 2.41 -8.59 -7.81
N GLU A 49 2.50 -9.25 -6.65
CA GLU A 49 1.32 -9.75 -5.95
C GLU A 49 0.37 -8.61 -5.53
N PHE A 50 0.93 -7.46 -5.17
CA PHE A 50 0.15 -6.26 -4.88
C PHE A 50 -0.62 -5.79 -6.12
N HIS A 51 0.03 -5.63 -7.27
CA HIS A 51 -0.65 -5.17 -8.49
C HIS A 51 -1.69 -6.16 -9.05
N GLU A 52 -1.57 -7.46 -8.74
CA GLU A 52 -2.59 -8.45 -9.08
C GLU A 52 -3.83 -8.34 -8.18
N LYS A 53 -3.64 -8.00 -6.90
CA LYS A 53 -4.71 -7.99 -5.90
C LYS A 53 -5.34 -6.64 -5.66
N PHE A 54 -4.68 -5.55 -6.07
CA PHE A 54 -5.09 -4.19 -5.76
C PHE A 54 -5.18 -3.33 -7.02
N THR A 55 -6.18 -2.44 -7.04
CA THR A 55 -6.30 -1.40 -8.06
C THR A 55 -5.87 -0.06 -7.46
N THR A 56 -4.85 0.56 -8.04
CA THR A 56 -4.37 1.89 -7.64
C THR A 56 -5.32 2.99 -8.07
N ILE A 57 -5.53 3.96 -7.20
CA ILE A 57 -6.40 5.12 -7.40
C ILE A 57 -5.60 6.36 -7.03
N ASP A 58 -5.69 7.41 -7.84
CA ASP A 58 -5.12 8.70 -7.50
C ASP A 58 -5.88 9.32 -6.32
N GLU A 59 -5.15 9.84 -5.31
CA GLU A 59 -5.73 10.52 -4.14
C GLU A 59 -6.72 11.62 -4.53
N ALA A 60 -6.51 12.29 -5.67
CA ALA A 60 -7.39 13.32 -6.20
C ALA A 60 -8.84 12.87 -6.44
N ASN A 61 -9.09 11.56 -6.56
CA ASN A 61 -10.42 10.98 -6.78
C ASN A 61 -11.00 10.28 -5.55
N SER A 62 -10.35 10.37 -4.39
CA SER A 62 -10.86 9.79 -3.14
C SER A 62 -11.87 10.71 -2.47
N THR A 63 -12.98 10.15 -2.02
CA THR A 63 -14.01 10.84 -1.21
C THR A 63 -13.77 10.70 0.30
N ARG A 64 -12.72 9.98 0.72
CA ARG A 64 -12.40 9.72 2.13
C ARG A 64 -11.21 10.55 2.59
N ASP A 65 -11.40 11.22 3.72
CA ASP A 65 -10.34 11.88 4.47
C ASP A 65 -9.48 10.82 5.16
N TRP A 66 -8.28 10.58 4.64
CA TRP A 66 -7.29 9.74 5.29
C TRP A 66 -6.51 10.57 6.30
N PRO A 67 -6.32 10.07 7.54
CA PRO A 67 -5.43 10.73 8.47
C PRO A 67 -4.02 10.85 7.86
N ASP A 68 -3.31 11.92 8.19
CA ASP A 68 -1.99 12.19 7.60
C ASP A 68 -1.01 11.05 7.91
N ALA A 69 -0.23 10.65 6.90
CA ALA A 69 0.63 9.47 6.99
C ALA A 69 1.68 9.58 8.11
N LEU A 70 1.99 10.79 8.59
CA LEU A 70 2.93 11.05 9.69
C LEU A 70 2.28 10.98 11.08
N GLU A 71 0.95 10.94 11.18
CA GLU A 71 0.25 10.83 12.47
C GLU A 71 -0.07 9.38 12.85
N VAL A 72 0.01 8.45 11.88
CA VAL A 72 -0.47 7.07 12.05
C VAL A 72 0.57 6.00 11.68
N CYS A 73 1.72 6.37 11.10
CA CYS A 73 2.78 5.45 10.71
C CYS A 73 4.17 5.94 11.15
#